data_AF-A0A7G7BDS9-F1
#
_entry.id   AF-A0A7G7BDS9-F1
#
_cell.length_a   1.000
_cell.length_b   1.000
_cell.length_c   1.000
_cell.angle_alpha   90.00
_cell.angle_beta   90.00
_cell.angle_gamma   90.00
#
_symmetry.space_group_name_H-M   'P 1'
#
loop_
_entity.id
_entity.type
_entity.pdbx_description
1 polymer ?
#
loop_
_entity_poly.entity_id
_entity_poly.type
_entity_poly.pdbx_seq_one_letter_code
_entity_poly.pdbx_strand_id
1 'polypeptide(L)' 'MTERPIHARVVEDNPGSVRVLERNGFVRIGSEDSFAPGRQATVTELILELAD' A
#
# COMPACT_ATOMS: atom_id res chain seq x y z
N MET A 1 -20.43 -13.48 -9.00
CA MET A 1 -19.66 -12.36 -9.57
C MET A 1 -18.34 -12.36 -8.82
N THR A 2 -17.19 -12.44 -9.49
CA THR A 2 -15.92 -12.23 -8.80
C THR A 2 -15.76 -10.72 -8.65
N GLU A 3 -15.86 -10.19 -7.44
CA GLU A 3 -15.66 -8.77 -7.19
C GLU A 3 -14.21 -8.40 -7.56
N ARG A 4 -14.01 -7.21 -8.15
CA ARG A 4 -12.66 -6.73 -8.46
C ARG A 4 -12.05 -6.23 -7.15
N PRO A 5 -10.89 -6.77 -6.72
CA PRO A 5 -10.27 -6.34 -5.46
C PRO A 5 -9.88 -4.87 -5.51
N ILE A 6 -9.98 -4.19 -4.37
CA ILE A 6 -9.52 -2.81 -4.20
C ILE A 6 -8.08 -2.84 -3.72
N HIS A 7 -7.17 -2.26 -4.51
CA HIS A 7 -5.75 -2.16 -4.14
C HIS A 7 -5.39 -0.78 -3.58
N ALA A 8 -4.45 -0.75 -2.65
CA ALA A 8 -3.81 0.44 -2.13
C ALA A 8 -2.28 0.33 -2.21
N ARG A 9 -1.61 1.47 -2.40
CA ARG A 9 -0.15 1.61 -2.33
C ARG A 9 0.22 2.66 -1.29
N VAL A 10 1.21 2.37 -0.48
CA VAL A 10 1.71 3.30 0.54
C VAL A 10 3.20 3.07 0.74
N VAL A 11 3.99 4.14 0.84
CA VAL A 11 5.41 4.02 1.19
C VAL A 11 5.53 3.46 2.61
N GLU A 12 6.42 2.49 2.83
CA GLU A 12 6.59 1.83 4.14
C GLU A 12 6.93 2.82 5.27
N ASP A 13 7.61 3.92 4.94
CA ASP A 13 8.01 4.97 5.85
C ASP A 13 6.87 5.91 6.28
N ASN A 14 5.64 5.65 5.82
CA ASN A 14 4.44 6.38 6.22
C ASN A 14 3.53 5.50 7.12
N PRO A 15 3.89 5.32 8.40
CA PRO A 15 3.16 4.45 9.33
C PRO A 15 1.72 4.93 9.60
N GLY A 16 1.46 6.24 9.44
CA GLY A 16 0.12 6.80 9.61
C GLY A 16 -0.86 6.27 8.57
N SER A 17 -0.48 6.34 7.29
CA SER A 17 -1.30 5.80 6.20
C SER A 17 -1.38 4.27 6.24
N VAL A 18 -0.28 3.57 6.57
CA VAL A 18 -0.30 2.11 6.76
C VAL A 18 -1.37 1.72 7.79
N ARG A 19 -1.36 2.36 8.95
CA ARG A 19 -2.31 2.06 10.03
C ARG A 19 -3.76 2.38 9.65
N VAL A 20 -4.00 3.43 8.86
CA VAL A 20 -5.34 3.73 8.35
C VAL A 20 -5.81 2.61 7.42
N LEU A 21 -4.97 2.15 6.50
CA LEU A 21 -5.32 1.07 5.58
C LEU A 21 -5.63 -0.22 6.33
N GLU A 22 -4.74 -0.64 7.24
CA GLU A 22 -4.94 -1.84 8.07
C GLU A 22 -6.25 -1.77 8.88
N ARG A 23 -6.56 -0.62 9.48
CA ARG A 23 -7.82 -0.43 10.22
C ARG A 23 -9.07 -0.49 9.35
N ASN A 24 -8.95 -0.22 8.06
CA ASN A 24 -10.05 -0.27 7.09
C ASN A 24 -10.12 -1.60 6.34
N GLY A 25 -9.44 -2.65 6.83
CA GLY A 25 -9.56 -4.00 6.27
C GLY A 25 -8.58 -4.32 5.15
N PHE A 26 -7.64 -3.42 4.85
CA PHE A 26 -6.59 -3.72 3.89
C PHE A 26 -5.54 -4.66 4.50
N VAL A 27 -5.13 -5.66 3.72
CA VAL A 27 -4.07 -6.62 4.06
C VAL A 27 -2.91 -6.46 3.08
N ARG A 28 -1.67 -6.51 3.58
CA ARG A 28 -0.48 -6.45 2.71
C ARG A 28 -0.40 -7.72 1.86
N ILE A 29 -0.30 -7.53 0.55
CA ILE A 29 -0.12 -8.61 -0.44
C ILE A 29 1.25 -8.58 -1.12
N GLY A 30 2.03 -7.50 -0.93
CA GLY A 30 3.36 -7.40 -1.50
C GLY A 30 4.06 -6.09 -1.18
N SER A 31 5.17 -5.86 -1.86
CA SER A 31 5.89 -4.58 -1.89
C SER A 31 6.71 -4.45 -3.16
N GLU A 32 6.98 -3.22 -3.57
CA GLU A 32 7.79 -2.88 -4.74
C GLU A 32 8.69 -1.69 -4.41
N ASP A 33 9.93 -1.73 -4.88
CA ASP A 33 10.82 -0.57 -4.83
C ASP A 33 10.61 0.29 -6.07
N SER A 34 10.23 1.56 -5.89
CA SER A 34 9.94 2.48 -6.99
C SER A 34 10.56 3.86 -6.72
N PHE A 35 10.93 4.58 -7.78
CA PHE A 35 11.47 5.93 -7.63
C PHE A 35 10.32 6.92 -7.35
N ALA A 36 10.36 7.58 -6.19
CA ALA A 36 9.40 8.60 -5.79
C ALA A 36 9.90 10.00 -6.16
N PRO A 37 9.34 10.68 -7.18
CA PRO A 37 9.85 11.98 -7.63
C PRO A 37 9.83 13.06 -6.54
N GLY A 38 8.79 13.06 -5.69
CA GLY A 38 8.66 14.01 -4.57
C GLY A 38 9.69 13.82 -3.45
N ARG A 39 10.38 12.66 -3.41
CA ARG A 39 11.47 12.38 -2.47
C ARG A 39 12.85 12.35 -3.15
N GLN A 40 12.89 12.41 -4.50
CA GLN A 40 14.09 12.17 -5.31
C GLN A 40 14.89 10.91 -4.90
N ALA A 41 14.18 9.86 -4.51
CA ALA A 41 14.78 8.63 -4.02
C ALA A 41 13.92 7.43 -4.39
N THR A 42 14.55 6.26 -4.48
CA THR A 42 13.84 4.99 -4.48
C THR A 42 13.29 4.71 -3.09
N VAL A 43 12.03 4.30 -3.03
CA VAL A 43 11.34 3.95 -1.79
C VAL A 43 10.65 2.60 -1.94
N THR A 44 10.47 1.90 -0.83
CA THR A 44 9.67 0.69 -0.79
C THR A 44 8.20 1.04 -0.60
N GLU A 45 7.37 0.73 -1.59
CA GLU A 45 5.92 0.83 -1.51
C GLU A 45 5.33 -0.52 -1.10
N LEU A 46 4.51 -0.51 -0.06
CA LEU A 46 3.66 -1.63 0.32
C LEU A 46 2.45 -1.68 -0.62
N ILE A 47 2.14 -2.88 -1.10
CA ILE A 47 0.93 -3.15 -1.89
C ILE A 47 -0.05 -3.88 -0.98
N LEU A 48 -1.25 -3.32 -0.83
CA LEU A 48 -2.31 -3.86 -0.01
C LEU A 48 -3.58 -4.09 -0.82
N GLU A 49 -4.42 -5.01 -0.35
CA GLU A 49 -5.72 -5.35 -0.91
C GLU A 49 -6.78 -5.29 0.19
N LEU A 50 -7.96 -4.73 -0.09
CA LEU A 50 -9.09 -4.80 0.84
C LEU A 50 -9.56 -6.25 0.94
N ALA A 51 -9.48 -6.84 2.13
CA ALA A 51 -10.01 -8.18 2.38
C ALA A 51 -11.54 -8.16 2.36
N ASP A 52 -12.13 -9.26 1.87
CA ASP A 52 -13.59 -9.50 1.83
C ASP A 52 -14.24 -9.50 3.23
#